data_AF-A0A9E0HJH1-F1
#
_entry.id   AF-A0A9E0HJH1-F1
#
_cell.length_a   1.000
_cell.length_b   1.000
_cell.length_c   1.000
_cell.angle_alpha   90.00
_cell.angle_beta   90.00
_cell.angle_gamma   90.00
#
_symmetry.space_group_name_H-M   'P 1'
#
loop_
_entity.id
_entity.type
_entity.pdbx_description
1 polymer ?
#
loop_
_entity_poly.entity_id
_entity_poly.type
_entity_poly.pdbx_seq_one_letter_code
_entity_poly.pdbx_strand_id
1 'polypeptide(L)'
;MKARFLAAALALLTAMSNLLAGPRDAQWKSVNEAADEGLPKTAIERLEPIIQGALADKAYAEAVRAIGRKIALEGTIEGNKPEEKIVRLEAELAKAPAAMKPVMEALLGHWYWQYFQHNRWRFLQRTQTAAAPGADIQTWDLARILAEIGKHFDAALADSAALQSTPIAKWDGLIAKGNLSDAYRPTLFDFLAYEALSFYQTGEQGAVKAENEFELPASGPVLGDAAEFLAWHATFATKDFPASPIVKALDLYGRLLRFHERDVHRFAFVDADLARLNYAFNVAVGDDKDARYEAALARFIEA
;
A
#
# COMPACT_ATOMS: atom_id res chain seq x y z
N MET A 1 62.83 46.94 -15.14
CA MET A 1 61.99 47.19 -16.32
C MET A 1 60.52 47.06 -15.89
N LYS A 2 59.65 47.92 -16.41
CA LYS A 2 58.34 48.31 -15.87
C LYS A 2 57.20 47.31 -16.17
N ALA A 3 56.25 47.19 -15.24
CA ALA A 3 54.77 47.04 -15.37
C ALA A 3 54.26 46.43 -14.04
N ARG A 4 53.51 47.03 -13.10
CA ARG A 4 52.35 47.95 -13.05
C ARG A 4 51.01 47.38 -13.58
N PHE A 5 50.22 46.95 -12.59
CA PHE A 5 48.74 46.91 -12.43
C PHE A 5 47.89 45.96 -13.28
N LEU A 6 47.15 45.07 -12.60
CA LEU A 6 45.69 45.19 -12.49
C LEU A 6 45.17 44.33 -11.32
N ALA A 7 44.35 44.96 -10.46
CA ALA A 7 43.55 44.30 -9.45
C ALA A 7 42.34 43.63 -10.11
N ALA A 8 41.98 42.44 -9.66
CA ALA A 8 40.64 41.88 -9.86
C ALA A 8 40.24 41.18 -8.55
N ALA A 9 39.09 41.61 -8.05
CA ALA A 9 38.54 41.26 -6.75
C ALA A 9 38.27 39.75 -6.64
N LEU A 10 38.75 39.15 -5.55
CA LEU A 10 38.32 37.83 -5.10
C LEU A 10 36.96 38.00 -4.41
N ALA A 11 35.89 38.05 -5.21
CA ALA A 11 34.53 37.97 -4.70
C ALA A 11 34.19 36.51 -4.41
N LEU A 12 33.79 36.25 -3.15
CA LEU A 12 33.24 34.99 -2.67
C LEU A 12 32.19 34.43 -3.65
N LEU A 13 32.39 33.18 -4.06
CA LEU A 13 31.32 32.30 -4.51
C LEU A 13 31.29 31.09 -3.57
N THR A 14 30.81 31.33 -2.34
CA THR A 14 30.16 30.27 -1.58
C THR A 14 28.87 29.94 -2.32
N ALA A 15 28.92 28.94 -3.19
CA ALA A 15 27.72 28.28 -3.68
C ALA A 15 27.08 27.56 -2.48
N MET A 16 26.27 28.29 -1.72
CA MET A 16 25.24 27.66 -0.91
C MET A 16 24.28 27.03 -1.91
N SER A 17 24.35 25.70 -1.98
CA SER A 17 23.30 24.88 -2.54
C SER A 17 22.03 25.18 -1.75
N ASN A 18 21.27 26.19 -2.17
CA ASN A 18 19.87 26.30 -1.79
C ASN A 18 19.19 25.07 -2.39
N LEU A 19 19.13 23.99 -1.61
CA LEU A 19 18.03 23.03 -1.71
C LEU A 19 16.77 23.90 -1.77
N LEU A 20 16.15 23.99 -2.95
CA LEU A 20 14.93 24.73 -3.13
C LEU A 20 13.94 24.15 -2.12
N ALA A 21 13.61 24.95 -1.09
CA ALA A 21 12.60 24.57 -0.12
C ALA A 21 11.33 24.20 -0.90
N GLY A 22 10.80 23.01 -0.64
CA GLY A 22 9.54 22.56 -1.18
C GLY A 22 8.41 23.51 -0.79
N PRO A 23 7.27 23.47 -1.50
CA PRO A 23 6.07 24.15 -1.06
C PRO A 23 5.78 23.78 0.40
N ARG A 24 5.60 24.78 1.26
CA ARG A 24 5.22 24.62 2.68
C ARG A 24 6.26 23.98 3.61
N ASP A 25 7.52 23.84 3.21
CA ASP A 25 8.59 23.33 4.10
C ASP A 25 8.69 24.10 5.43
N ALA A 26 8.55 25.43 5.38
CA ALA A 26 8.53 26.26 6.59
C ALA A 26 7.34 25.94 7.51
N GLN A 27 6.17 25.62 6.95
CA GLN A 27 5.00 25.23 7.73
C GLN A 27 5.20 23.84 8.35
N TRP A 28 5.76 22.89 7.60
CA TRP A 28 6.11 21.57 8.13
C TRP A 28 7.14 21.64 9.25
N LYS A 29 8.16 22.48 9.11
CA LYS A 29 9.12 22.74 10.19
C LYS A 29 8.40 23.22 11.46
N SER A 30 7.47 24.16 11.32
CA SER A 30 6.68 24.67 12.44
C SER A 30 5.78 23.59 13.07
N VAL A 31 5.18 22.71 12.28
CA VAL A 31 4.41 21.56 12.79
C VAL A 31 5.31 20.63 13.62
N ASN A 32 6.49 20.31 13.11
CA ASN A 32 7.43 19.40 13.77
C ASN A 32 7.95 19.99 15.09
N GLU A 33 8.34 21.26 15.10
CA GLU A 33 8.76 21.96 16.33
C GLU A 33 7.68 21.90 17.42
N ALA A 34 6.42 22.18 17.07
CA ALA A 34 5.32 22.09 18.03
C ALA A 34 5.10 20.65 18.53
N ALA A 35 5.23 19.66 17.65
CA ALA A 35 5.07 18.26 18.04
C ALA A 35 6.21 17.79 18.98
N ASP A 36 7.45 18.20 18.70
CA ASP A 36 8.64 17.86 19.49
C ASP A 36 8.64 18.53 20.86
N GLU A 37 8.04 19.73 20.97
CA GLU A 37 7.79 20.43 22.24
C GLU A 37 6.60 19.85 23.05
N GLY A 38 5.94 18.79 22.55
CA GLY A 38 4.80 18.19 23.22
C GLY A 38 3.53 19.05 23.18
N LEU A 39 3.38 19.89 22.13
CA LEU A 39 2.23 20.78 21.91
C LEU A 39 1.34 20.25 20.75
N PRO A 40 0.65 19.10 20.92
CA PRO A 40 -0.11 18.47 19.83
C PRO A 40 -1.25 19.35 19.31
N LYS A 41 -1.89 20.15 20.16
CA LYS A 41 -2.93 21.11 19.74
C LYS A 41 -2.38 22.16 18.78
N THR A 42 -1.23 22.76 19.12
CA THR A 42 -0.56 23.74 18.28
C THR A 42 -0.07 23.13 16.97
N ALA A 43 0.44 21.89 17.00
CA ALA A 43 0.82 21.17 15.78
C ALA A 43 -0.40 20.92 14.86
N ILE A 44 -1.56 20.56 15.42
CA ILE A 44 -2.82 20.40 14.67
C ILE A 44 -3.27 21.71 14.03
N GLU A 45 -3.27 22.82 14.78
CA GLU A 45 -3.60 24.15 14.24
C GLU A 45 -2.69 24.54 13.07
N ARG A 46 -1.40 24.19 13.14
CA ARG A 46 -0.42 24.44 12.08
C ARG A 46 -0.57 23.51 10.87
N LEU A 47 -1.19 22.34 11.03
CA LEU A 47 -1.46 21.40 9.93
C LEU A 47 -2.64 21.84 9.06
N GLU A 48 -3.64 22.51 9.61
CA GLU A 48 -4.84 22.92 8.87
C GLU A 48 -4.53 23.76 7.61
N PRO A 49 -3.71 24.84 7.65
CA PRO A 49 -3.35 25.57 6.43
C PRO A 49 -2.52 24.74 5.43
N ILE A 50 -1.77 23.73 5.90
CA ILE A 50 -1.06 22.80 5.01
C ILE A 50 -2.07 21.93 4.25
N ILE A 51 -3.07 21.38 4.95
CA ILE A 51 -4.15 20.58 4.34
C ILE A 51 -4.89 21.41 3.28
N GLN A 52 -5.34 22.61 3.65
CA GLN A 52 -6.07 23.48 2.72
C GLN A 52 -5.23 23.88 1.50
N GLY A 53 -3.97 24.25 1.71
CA GLY A 53 -3.05 24.58 0.62
C GLY A 53 -2.75 23.39 -0.29
N ALA A 54 -2.50 22.21 0.28
CA ALA A 54 -2.23 21.00 -0.48
C ALA A 54 -3.46 20.54 -1.29
N LEU A 55 -4.67 20.70 -0.76
CA LEU A 55 -5.91 20.42 -1.50
C LEU A 55 -6.10 21.41 -2.66
N ALA A 56 -5.85 22.70 -2.44
CA ALA A 56 -5.96 23.73 -3.48
C ALA A 56 -4.95 23.50 -4.62
N ASP A 57 -3.72 23.14 -4.28
CA ASP A 57 -2.64 22.86 -5.23
C ASP A 57 -2.74 21.46 -5.84
N LYS A 58 -3.70 20.64 -5.41
CA LYS A 58 -3.84 19.21 -5.76
C LYS A 58 -2.58 18.39 -5.43
N ALA A 59 -1.83 18.82 -4.43
CA ALA A 59 -0.71 18.09 -3.84
C ALA A 59 -1.24 16.97 -2.92
N TYR A 60 -1.96 16.01 -3.51
CA TYR A 60 -2.74 15.01 -2.78
C TYR A 60 -1.92 14.14 -1.82
N ALA A 61 -0.67 13.81 -2.17
CA ALA A 61 0.22 13.08 -1.28
C ALA A 61 0.52 13.86 0.01
N GLU A 62 0.78 15.16 -0.11
CA GLU A 62 1.00 16.04 1.04
C GLU A 62 -0.28 16.22 1.87
N ALA A 63 -1.44 16.35 1.20
CA ALA A 63 -2.73 16.45 1.86
C ALA A 63 -3.03 15.19 2.71
N VAL A 64 -2.87 13.99 2.13
CA VAL A 64 -3.04 12.72 2.87
C VAL A 64 -2.03 12.61 4.02
N ARG A 65 -0.76 13.00 3.81
CA ARG A 65 0.25 13.02 4.88
C ARG A 65 -0.17 13.92 6.04
N ALA A 66 -0.64 15.14 5.74
CA ALA A 66 -1.06 16.11 6.73
C ALA A 66 -2.30 15.64 7.51
N ILE A 67 -3.29 15.05 6.82
CA ILE A 67 -4.47 14.45 7.44
C ILE A 67 -4.07 13.30 8.37
N GLY A 68 -3.22 12.37 7.92
CA GLY A 68 -2.74 11.26 8.74
C GLY A 68 -1.99 11.74 9.98
N ARG A 69 -1.13 12.76 9.84
CA ARG A 69 -0.41 13.37 10.96
C ARG A 69 -1.36 14.05 11.96
N LYS A 70 -2.38 14.77 11.47
CA LYS A 70 -3.42 15.40 12.29
C LYS A 70 -4.15 14.36 13.12
N ILE A 71 -4.65 13.28 12.50
CA ILE A 71 -5.35 12.19 13.19
C ILE A 71 -4.46 11.55 14.26
N ALA A 72 -3.18 11.32 13.95
CA ALA A 72 -2.23 10.77 14.92
C ALA A 72 -2.06 11.68 16.15
N LEU A 73 -1.93 12.99 15.97
CA LEU A 73 -1.79 13.97 17.05
C LEU A 73 -3.07 14.13 17.87
N GLU A 74 -4.24 14.12 17.23
CA GLU A 74 -5.54 14.11 17.92
C GLU A 74 -5.66 12.84 18.79
N GLY A 75 -5.15 11.70 18.31
CA GLY A 75 -5.06 10.47 19.08
C GLY A 75 -4.25 10.65 20.37
N THR A 76 -3.12 11.36 20.32
CA THR A 76 -2.31 11.66 21.52
C THR A 76 -3.09 12.47 22.56
N ILE A 77 -4.02 13.33 22.15
CA ILE A 77 -4.82 14.17 23.04
C ILE A 77 -5.97 13.37 23.70
N GLU A 78 -6.59 12.45 22.97
CA GLU A 78 -7.82 11.75 23.39
C GLU A 78 -7.58 10.36 24.03
N GLY A 79 -6.33 10.06 24.40
CA GLY A 79 -5.97 8.81 25.09
C GLY A 79 -5.53 7.67 24.17
N ASN A 80 -5.28 7.97 22.89
CA ASN A 80 -4.63 7.12 21.89
C ASN A 80 -5.34 5.78 21.66
N LYS A 81 -6.68 5.77 21.68
CA LYS A 81 -7.45 4.57 21.35
C LYS A 81 -7.30 4.23 19.87
N PRO A 82 -6.86 3.00 19.53
CA PRO A 82 -6.64 2.61 18.14
C PRO A 82 -7.88 2.76 17.24
N GLU A 83 -9.08 2.50 17.76
CA GLU A 83 -10.36 2.62 17.04
C GLU A 83 -10.72 4.06 16.64
N GLU A 84 -10.31 5.07 17.43
CA GLU A 84 -10.65 6.47 17.14
C GLU A 84 -9.96 6.97 15.87
N LYS A 85 -8.75 6.47 15.57
CA LYS A 85 -8.03 6.80 14.34
C LYS A 85 -8.80 6.32 13.11
N ILE A 86 -9.35 5.10 13.16
CA ILE A 86 -10.15 4.52 12.08
C ILE A 86 -11.38 5.41 11.80
N VAL A 87 -12.15 5.73 12.85
CA VAL A 87 -13.36 6.57 12.73
C VAL A 87 -13.05 7.95 12.13
N ARG A 88 -11.94 8.56 12.55
CA ARG A 88 -11.54 9.88 12.00
C ARG A 88 -11.11 9.78 10.54
N LEU A 89 -10.37 8.73 10.15
CA LEU A 89 -9.97 8.56 8.75
C LEU A 89 -11.18 8.24 7.85
N GLU A 90 -12.17 7.49 8.32
CA GLU A 90 -13.43 7.27 7.61
C GLU A 90 -14.16 8.60 7.36
N ALA A 91 -14.21 9.48 8.37
CA ALA A 91 -14.82 10.80 8.24
C ALA A 91 -14.08 11.71 7.24
N GLU A 92 -12.75 11.63 7.18
CA GLU A 92 -11.94 12.37 6.21
C GLU A 92 -12.06 11.79 4.79
N LEU A 93 -12.06 10.46 4.66
CA LEU A 93 -12.25 9.73 3.41
C LEU A 93 -13.59 10.08 2.73
N ALA A 94 -14.66 10.23 3.52
CA ALA A 94 -15.97 10.62 3.02
C ALA A 94 -15.97 12.00 2.31
N LYS A 95 -15.08 12.90 2.73
CA LYS A 95 -14.94 14.27 2.19
C LYS A 95 -13.84 14.37 1.13
N ALA A 96 -13.02 13.34 0.99
CA ALA A 96 -11.82 13.38 0.17
C ALA A 96 -12.15 13.46 -1.34
N PRO A 97 -11.40 14.25 -2.12
CA PRO A 97 -11.41 14.19 -3.58
C PRO A 97 -11.15 12.77 -4.09
N ALA A 98 -11.77 12.41 -5.22
CA ALA A 98 -11.65 11.07 -5.80
C ALA A 98 -10.19 10.59 -5.98
N ALA A 99 -9.28 11.50 -6.34
CA ALA A 99 -7.86 11.20 -6.54
C ALA A 99 -7.11 10.80 -5.24
N MET A 100 -7.63 11.17 -4.06
CA MET A 100 -7.05 10.79 -2.77
C MET A 100 -7.58 9.46 -2.25
N LYS A 101 -8.82 9.11 -2.64
CA LYS A 101 -9.54 7.96 -2.06
C LYS A 101 -8.77 6.65 -2.13
N PRO A 102 -8.13 6.25 -3.26
CA PRO A 102 -7.41 4.98 -3.31
C PRO A 102 -6.36 4.79 -2.21
N VAL A 103 -5.58 5.85 -1.95
CA VAL A 103 -4.52 5.82 -0.93
C VAL A 103 -5.10 5.90 0.48
N MET A 104 -6.17 6.66 0.67
CA MET A 104 -6.85 6.73 1.96
C MET A 104 -7.57 5.42 2.32
N GLU A 105 -8.14 4.72 1.34
CA GLU A 105 -8.71 3.37 1.50
C GLU A 105 -7.62 2.38 1.91
N ALA A 106 -6.48 2.35 1.21
CA ALA A 106 -5.37 1.49 1.62
C ALA A 106 -4.85 1.82 3.03
N LEU A 107 -4.69 3.10 3.36
CA LEU A 107 -4.32 3.54 4.71
C LEU A 107 -5.34 3.04 5.75
N LEU A 108 -6.63 3.10 5.44
CA LEU A 108 -7.70 2.62 6.31
C LEU A 108 -7.61 1.10 6.49
N GLY A 109 -7.39 0.34 5.42
CA GLY A 109 -7.10 -1.09 5.47
C GLY A 109 -5.91 -1.42 6.38
N HIS A 110 -4.81 -0.66 6.29
CA HIS A 110 -3.68 -0.82 7.19
C HIS A 110 -4.01 -0.47 8.65
N TRP A 111 -4.83 0.54 8.91
CA TRP A 111 -5.20 0.90 10.29
C TRP A 111 -6.14 -0.13 10.92
N TYR A 112 -7.07 -0.69 10.15
CA TYR A 112 -7.84 -1.87 10.57
C TYR A 112 -6.93 -3.07 10.85
N TRP A 113 -5.93 -3.32 10.00
CA TRP A 113 -4.94 -4.38 10.24
C TRP A 113 -4.11 -4.13 11.50
N GLN A 114 -3.64 -2.90 11.73
CA GLN A 114 -2.92 -2.53 12.96
C GLN A 114 -3.79 -2.72 14.20
N TYR A 115 -5.07 -2.32 14.13
CA TYR A 115 -6.02 -2.56 15.20
C TYR A 115 -6.17 -4.06 15.51
N PHE A 116 -6.33 -4.87 14.46
CA PHE A 116 -6.39 -6.33 14.58
C PHE A 116 -5.14 -6.87 15.27
N GLN A 117 -3.95 -6.50 14.78
CA GLN A 117 -2.67 -6.97 15.31
C GLN A 117 -2.48 -6.60 16.79
N HIS A 118 -2.85 -5.37 17.19
CA HIS A 118 -2.78 -4.95 18.59
C HIS A 118 -3.74 -5.71 19.50
N ASN A 119 -4.88 -6.16 18.96
CA ASN A 119 -5.93 -6.85 19.71
C ASN A 119 -6.02 -8.34 19.36
N ARG A 120 -4.97 -8.93 18.76
CA ARG A 120 -4.99 -10.28 18.17
C ARG A 120 -5.47 -11.35 19.16
N TRP A 121 -5.01 -11.28 20.41
CA TRP A 121 -5.41 -12.20 21.48
C TRP A 121 -6.93 -12.24 21.71
N ARG A 122 -7.61 -11.09 21.60
CA ARG A 122 -9.06 -10.97 21.77
C ARG A 122 -9.81 -11.63 20.62
N PHE A 123 -9.33 -11.46 19.39
CA PHE A 123 -9.93 -12.07 18.20
C PHE A 123 -9.79 -13.59 18.20
N LEU A 124 -8.68 -14.13 18.72
CA LEU A 124 -8.48 -15.58 18.86
C LEU A 124 -9.31 -16.22 19.99
N GLN A 125 -9.68 -15.45 21.01
CA GLN A 125 -10.49 -15.93 22.14
C GLN A 125 -12.00 -15.89 21.88
N ARG A 126 -12.44 -15.18 20.85
CA ARG A 126 -13.86 -15.08 20.51
C ARG A 126 -14.29 -16.23 19.61
N THR A 127 -15.35 -16.91 20.02
CA THR A 127 -16.14 -17.74 19.12
C THR A 127 -16.79 -16.85 18.07
N GLN A 128 -16.88 -17.33 16.81
CA GLN A 128 -17.59 -16.62 15.76
C GLN A 128 -19.01 -16.32 16.24
N THR A 129 -19.36 -15.05 16.35
CA THR A 129 -20.66 -14.63 16.86
C THR A 129 -21.65 -14.59 15.71
N ALA A 130 -22.75 -15.36 15.80
CA ALA A 130 -23.83 -15.34 14.81
C ALA A 130 -24.65 -14.03 14.78
N ALA A 131 -24.32 -13.05 15.61
CA ALA A 131 -25.01 -11.78 15.67
C ALA A 131 -24.59 -10.87 14.51
N ALA A 132 -25.56 -10.13 13.95
CA ALA A 132 -25.30 -9.15 12.91
C ALA A 132 -24.27 -8.12 13.41
N PRO A 133 -23.19 -7.86 12.67
CA PRO A 133 -22.14 -6.97 13.12
C PRO A 133 -22.67 -5.53 13.29
N GLY A 134 -22.46 -4.95 14.47
CA GLY A 134 -22.65 -3.52 14.70
C GLY A 134 -21.46 -2.69 14.20
N ALA A 135 -21.56 -1.37 14.31
CA ALA A 135 -20.47 -0.45 13.97
C ALA A 135 -19.28 -0.53 14.96
N ASP A 136 -19.46 -1.14 16.12
CA ASP A 136 -18.42 -1.26 17.13
C ASP A 136 -17.42 -2.36 16.77
N ILE A 137 -16.24 -1.96 16.28
CA ILE A 137 -15.11 -2.85 15.96
C ILE A 137 -14.67 -3.70 17.17
N GLN A 138 -14.95 -3.27 18.40
CA GLN A 138 -14.67 -4.05 19.59
C GLN A 138 -15.58 -5.27 19.72
N THR A 139 -16.63 -5.41 18.92
CA THR A 139 -17.54 -6.57 18.91
C THR A 139 -17.24 -7.56 17.79
N TRP A 140 -16.37 -7.21 16.85
CA TRP A 140 -16.12 -8.02 15.67
C TRP A 140 -15.33 -9.29 15.99
N ASP A 141 -15.60 -10.33 15.20
CA ASP A 141 -14.82 -11.56 15.16
C ASP A 141 -13.71 -11.48 14.10
N LEU A 142 -12.89 -12.54 14.03
CA LEU A 142 -11.74 -12.60 13.12
C LEU A 142 -12.17 -12.52 11.65
N ALA A 143 -13.21 -13.25 11.26
CA ALA A 143 -13.68 -13.27 9.88
C ALA A 143 -14.16 -11.89 9.43
N ARG A 144 -14.92 -11.19 10.29
CA ARG A 144 -15.43 -9.84 10.01
C ARG A 144 -14.32 -8.82 9.84
N ILE A 145 -13.32 -8.77 10.73
CA ILE A 145 -12.25 -7.76 10.63
C ILE A 145 -11.37 -8.00 9.40
N LEU A 146 -11.05 -9.25 9.07
CA LEU A 146 -10.29 -9.56 7.85
C LEU A 146 -11.11 -9.23 6.59
N ALA A 147 -12.41 -9.51 6.57
CA ALA A 147 -13.28 -9.14 5.47
C ALA A 147 -13.36 -7.61 5.29
N GLU A 148 -13.42 -6.84 6.38
CA GLU A 148 -13.44 -5.38 6.30
C GLU A 148 -12.13 -4.81 5.76
N ILE A 149 -10.98 -5.31 6.20
CA ILE A 149 -9.67 -4.94 5.64
C ILE A 149 -9.63 -5.25 4.14
N GLY A 150 -10.11 -6.43 3.75
CA GLY A 150 -10.21 -6.82 2.34
C GLY A 150 -11.05 -5.85 1.50
N LYS A 151 -12.17 -5.34 2.04
CA LYS A 151 -13.00 -4.35 1.33
C LYS A 151 -12.25 -3.04 1.08
N HIS A 152 -11.45 -2.58 2.03
CA HIS A 152 -10.66 -1.36 1.85
C HIS A 152 -9.60 -1.53 0.76
N PHE A 153 -8.93 -2.68 0.70
CA PHE A 153 -8.01 -2.96 -0.40
C PHE A 153 -8.72 -3.12 -1.75
N ASP A 154 -9.90 -3.75 -1.78
CA ASP A 154 -10.73 -3.83 -2.99
C ASP A 154 -11.14 -2.42 -3.47
N ALA A 155 -11.56 -1.53 -2.55
CA ALA A 155 -11.91 -0.15 -2.85
C ALA A 155 -10.69 0.67 -3.32
N ALA A 156 -9.52 0.46 -2.71
CA ALA A 156 -8.27 1.09 -3.10
C ALA A 156 -7.87 0.74 -4.54
N LEU A 157 -8.25 -0.44 -5.05
CA LEU A 157 -7.88 -0.95 -6.36
C LEU A 157 -9.01 -0.89 -7.40
N ALA A 158 -10.14 -0.25 -7.07
CA ALA A 158 -11.35 -0.25 -7.89
C ALA A 158 -11.15 0.41 -9.27
N ASP A 159 -10.48 1.58 -9.33
CA ASP A 159 -10.20 2.29 -10.57
C ASP A 159 -8.80 1.94 -11.12
N SER A 160 -8.66 0.71 -11.61
CA SER A 160 -7.36 0.21 -12.09
C SER A 160 -6.75 1.09 -13.19
N ALA A 161 -7.56 1.65 -14.10
CA ALA A 161 -7.06 2.46 -15.20
C ALA A 161 -6.46 3.80 -14.73
N ALA A 162 -7.11 4.49 -13.79
CA ALA A 162 -6.56 5.71 -13.21
C ALA A 162 -5.27 5.43 -12.41
N LEU A 163 -5.24 4.32 -11.69
CA LEU A 163 -4.08 3.93 -10.88
C LEU A 163 -2.87 3.56 -11.74
N GLN A 164 -3.09 2.79 -12.80
CA GLN A 164 -2.06 2.38 -13.78
C GLN A 164 -1.50 3.56 -14.58
N SER A 165 -2.23 4.68 -14.67
CA SER A 165 -1.76 5.91 -15.32
C SER A 165 -1.16 6.93 -14.36
N THR A 166 -1.10 6.62 -13.06
CA THR A 166 -0.57 7.51 -12.03
C THR A 166 0.84 7.07 -11.64
N PRO A 167 1.91 7.80 -12.01
CA PRO A 167 3.27 7.47 -11.60
C PRO A 167 3.41 7.50 -10.07
N ILE A 168 4.11 6.52 -9.51
CA ILE A 168 4.30 6.42 -8.06
C ILE A 168 4.99 7.65 -7.48
N ALA A 169 5.88 8.28 -8.26
CA ALA A 169 6.62 9.49 -7.87
C ALA A 169 5.71 10.68 -7.50
N LYS A 170 4.45 10.72 -7.97
CA LYS A 170 3.48 11.74 -7.53
C LYS A 170 3.11 11.61 -6.03
N TRP A 171 3.43 10.47 -5.43
CA TRP A 171 3.15 10.12 -4.05
C TRP A 171 4.39 10.06 -3.15
N ASP A 172 5.56 10.49 -3.63
CA ASP A 172 6.82 10.59 -2.86
C ASP A 172 6.70 11.42 -1.57
N GLY A 173 5.77 12.38 -1.55
CA GLY A 173 5.50 13.19 -0.36
C GLY A 173 4.88 12.39 0.79
N LEU A 174 4.30 11.22 0.52
CA LEU A 174 3.65 10.35 1.49
C LEU A 174 4.38 9.02 1.68
N ILE A 175 4.82 8.42 0.57
CA ILE A 175 5.40 7.08 0.54
C ILE A 175 6.90 7.18 0.80
N ALA A 176 7.37 6.48 1.84
CA ALA A 176 8.80 6.38 2.11
C ALA A 176 9.47 5.52 1.03
N LYS A 177 10.52 6.06 0.39
CA LYS A 177 11.27 5.32 -0.62
C LYS A 177 12.01 4.14 0.02
N GLY A 178 11.85 2.97 -0.59
CA GLY A 178 12.67 1.81 -0.28
C GLY A 178 14.04 1.88 -0.96
N ASN A 179 14.75 0.76 -0.92
CA ASN A 179 16.08 0.62 -1.55
C ASN A 179 16.01 0.17 -3.02
N LEU A 180 14.82 -0.21 -3.49
CA LEU A 180 14.58 -0.61 -4.87
C LEU A 180 14.10 0.58 -5.70
N SER A 181 14.47 0.60 -6.97
CA SER A 181 14.01 1.61 -7.92
C SER A 181 12.50 1.54 -8.14
N ASP A 182 11.88 2.69 -8.39
CA ASP A 182 10.48 2.79 -8.84
C ASP A 182 10.22 1.96 -10.12
N ALA A 183 11.25 1.58 -10.90
CA ALA A 183 11.10 0.70 -12.05
C ALA A 183 10.43 -0.66 -11.74
N TYR A 184 10.50 -1.12 -10.49
CA TYR A 184 9.82 -2.33 -10.04
C TYR A 184 8.35 -2.09 -9.67
N ARG A 185 7.98 -0.86 -9.29
CA ARG A 185 6.62 -0.45 -8.89
C ARG A 185 6.32 0.94 -9.47
N PRO A 186 6.22 1.07 -10.80
CA PRO A 186 6.25 2.39 -11.45
C PRO A 186 5.00 3.23 -11.20
N THR A 187 3.88 2.60 -10.82
CA THR A 187 2.60 3.27 -10.69
C THR A 187 1.97 3.09 -9.32
N LEU A 188 0.97 3.92 -9.03
CA LEU A 188 0.16 3.78 -7.82
C LEU A 188 -0.59 2.44 -7.80
N PHE A 189 -0.96 1.89 -8.95
CA PHE A 189 -1.56 0.55 -9.03
C PHE A 189 -0.61 -0.50 -8.45
N ASP A 190 0.66 -0.45 -8.84
CA ASP A 190 1.67 -1.40 -8.38
C ASP A 190 1.85 -1.31 -6.88
N PHE A 191 2.03 -0.10 -6.35
CA PHE A 191 2.15 0.11 -4.91
C PHE A 191 0.96 -0.47 -4.15
N LEU A 192 -0.27 -0.08 -4.50
CA LEU A 192 -1.48 -0.52 -3.80
C LEU A 192 -1.75 -2.03 -3.96
N ALA A 193 -1.42 -2.62 -5.11
CA ALA A 193 -1.55 -4.05 -5.32
C ALA A 193 -0.61 -4.84 -4.41
N TYR A 194 0.61 -4.34 -4.19
CA TYR A 194 1.56 -4.98 -3.28
C TYR A 194 1.23 -4.76 -1.80
N GLU A 195 0.65 -3.61 -1.44
CA GLU A 195 0.07 -3.43 -0.10
C GLU A 195 -1.05 -4.45 0.16
N ALA A 196 -1.95 -4.64 -0.81
CA ALA A 196 -3.02 -5.65 -0.71
C ALA A 196 -2.47 -7.09 -0.68
N LEU A 197 -1.47 -7.42 -1.51
CA LEU A 197 -0.80 -8.72 -1.49
C LEU A 197 -0.19 -9.00 -0.12
N SER A 198 0.47 -8.02 0.50
CA SER A 198 1.05 -8.18 1.84
C SER A 198 0.02 -8.62 2.88
N PHE A 199 -1.24 -8.20 2.73
CA PHE A 199 -2.35 -8.58 3.59
C PHE A 199 -2.92 -9.97 3.26
N TYR A 200 -3.16 -10.27 1.98
CA TYR A 200 -3.73 -11.56 1.56
C TYR A 200 -2.76 -12.74 1.74
N GLN A 201 -1.47 -12.45 1.91
CA GLN A 201 -0.42 -13.46 2.12
C GLN A 201 -0.12 -13.72 3.61
N THR A 202 -0.82 -13.05 4.53
CA THR A 202 -0.62 -13.26 5.97
C THR A 202 -1.15 -14.61 6.44
N GLY A 203 -0.49 -15.21 7.44
CA GLY A 203 -0.90 -16.51 7.99
C GLY A 203 -2.27 -16.48 8.66
N GLU A 204 -2.72 -15.32 9.15
CA GLU A 204 -4.04 -15.14 9.74
C GLU A 204 -5.19 -15.38 8.76
N GLN A 205 -4.93 -15.25 7.45
CA GLN A 205 -5.90 -15.60 6.41
C GLN A 205 -6.25 -17.10 6.43
N GLY A 206 -5.29 -17.96 6.79
CA GLY A 206 -5.52 -19.40 6.95
C GLY A 206 -6.16 -19.80 8.28
N ALA A 207 -6.19 -18.90 9.27
CA ALA A 207 -6.80 -19.17 10.58
C ALA A 207 -8.33 -19.06 10.55
N VAL A 208 -8.89 -18.28 9.62
CA VAL A 208 -10.33 -18.30 9.31
C VAL A 208 -10.60 -19.53 8.44
N LYS A 209 -10.59 -20.71 9.05
CA LYS A 209 -11.09 -21.92 8.41
C LYS A 209 -12.58 -21.75 8.15
N ALA A 210 -12.95 -21.31 6.94
CA ALA A 210 -14.30 -21.41 6.43
C ALA A 210 -14.49 -22.77 5.74
N GLU A 211 -15.74 -23.21 5.64
CA GLU A 211 -16.21 -24.47 5.03
C GLU A 211 -15.87 -24.62 3.52
N ASN A 212 -15.06 -23.72 2.95
CA ASN A 212 -14.67 -23.64 1.54
C ASN A 212 -13.14 -23.43 1.40
N GLU A 213 -12.34 -24.30 2.00
CA GLU A 213 -10.88 -24.30 1.86
C GLU A 213 -10.53 -24.46 0.37
N PHE A 214 -10.08 -23.38 -0.27
CA PHE A 214 -9.61 -23.44 -1.64
C PHE A 214 -8.22 -24.07 -1.64
N GLU A 215 -8.17 -25.34 -2.00
CA GLU A 215 -6.90 -26.01 -2.27
C GLU A 215 -6.41 -25.63 -3.67
N LEU A 216 -5.20 -25.06 -3.72
CA LEU A 216 -4.54 -24.72 -4.97
C LEU A 216 -3.67 -25.91 -5.41
N PRO A 217 -4.07 -26.70 -6.43
CA PRO A 217 -3.27 -27.84 -6.84
C PRO A 217 -1.98 -27.38 -7.54
N ALA A 218 -0.84 -27.94 -7.12
CA ALA A 218 0.45 -27.71 -7.76
C ALA A 218 0.45 -28.19 -9.22
N SER A 219 -0.39 -29.16 -9.57
CA SER A 219 -0.63 -29.65 -10.95
C SER A 219 -1.39 -28.67 -11.85
N GLY A 220 -1.90 -27.56 -11.31
CA GLY A 220 -2.54 -26.49 -12.07
C GLY A 220 -1.55 -25.54 -12.77
N PRO A 221 -2.06 -24.46 -13.41
CA PRO A 221 -1.25 -23.51 -14.17
C PRO A 221 -0.49 -22.49 -13.29
N VAL A 222 -0.65 -22.56 -11.96
CA VAL A 222 -0.11 -21.56 -11.02
C VAL A 222 1.42 -21.58 -10.89
N LEU A 223 2.05 -22.73 -11.18
CA LEU A 223 3.51 -22.89 -11.32
C LEU A 223 3.93 -23.00 -12.80
N GLY A 224 3.01 -22.70 -13.72
CA GLY A 224 3.28 -22.57 -15.14
C GLY A 224 4.12 -21.33 -15.45
N ASP A 225 4.54 -21.21 -16.70
CA ASP A 225 5.10 -19.95 -17.20
C ASP A 225 4.06 -18.81 -17.15
N ALA A 226 4.50 -17.57 -17.34
CA ALA A 226 3.61 -16.42 -17.25
C ALA A 226 2.47 -16.47 -18.28
N ALA A 227 2.67 -17.04 -19.46
CA ALA A 227 1.65 -17.12 -20.51
C ALA A 227 0.57 -18.14 -20.14
N GLU A 228 0.95 -19.32 -19.65
CA GLU A 228 0.05 -20.34 -19.12
C GLU A 228 -0.78 -19.77 -17.95
N PHE A 229 -0.12 -19.09 -17.01
CA PHE A 229 -0.79 -18.46 -15.89
C PHE A 229 -1.76 -17.36 -16.33
N LEU A 230 -1.37 -16.48 -17.24
CA LEU A 230 -2.23 -15.39 -17.74
C LEU A 230 -3.44 -15.92 -18.51
N ALA A 231 -3.29 -17.02 -19.25
CA ALA A 231 -4.38 -17.70 -19.92
C ALA A 231 -5.40 -18.28 -18.91
N TRP A 232 -4.92 -18.85 -17.80
CA TRP A 232 -5.79 -19.30 -16.72
C TRP A 232 -6.45 -18.14 -15.97
N HIS A 233 -5.69 -17.10 -15.63
CA HIS A 233 -6.19 -15.89 -14.97
C HIS A 233 -7.27 -15.18 -15.79
N ALA A 234 -7.26 -15.26 -17.12
CA ALA A 234 -8.35 -14.76 -17.96
C ALA A 234 -9.72 -15.38 -17.64
N THR A 235 -9.76 -16.55 -16.99
CA THR A 235 -11.00 -17.21 -16.55
C THR A 235 -11.53 -16.73 -15.20
N PHE A 236 -10.77 -15.92 -14.45
CA PHE A 236 -11.18 -15.44 -13.11
C PHE A 236 -12.44 -14.57 -13.15
N ALA A 237 -12.65 -13.85 -14.25
CA ALA A 237 -13.83 -13.00 -14.42
C ALA A 237 -15.13 -13.78 -14.72
N THR A 238 -15.03 -15.04 -15.15
CA THR A 238 -16.18 -15.83 -15.65
C THR A 238 -16.44 -17.10 -14.87
N LYS A 239 -15.44 -17.61 -14.14
CA LYS A 239 -15.60 -18.76 -13.25
C LYS A 239 -15.95 -18.32 -11.83
N ASP A 240 -16.75 -19.15 -11.17
CA ASP A 240 -17.10 -18.97 -9.76
C ASP A 240 -15.96 -19.51 -8.89
N PHE A 241 -14.91 -18.70 -8.70
CA PHE A 241 -13.87 -19.00 -7.73
C PHE A 241 -14.35 -18.63 -6.32
N PRO A 242 -13.99 -19.42 -5.29
CA PRO A 242 -14.35 -19.09 -3.93
C PRO A 242 -13.74 -17.74 -3.51
N ALA A 243 -14.43 -17.05 -2.61
CA ALA A 243 -13.94 -15.83 -1.97
C ALA A 243 -12.78 -16.15 -0.99
N SER A 244 -11.65 -16.56 -1.56
CA SER A 244 -10.45 -17.01 -0.85
C SER A 244 -9.33 -15.96 -0.95
N PRO A 245 -8.56 -15.73 0.13
CA PRO A 245 -7.34 -14.93 0.09
C PRO A 245 -6.33 -15.41 -0.97
N ILE A 246 -6.27 -16.73 -1.23
CA ILE A 246 -5.43 -17.29 -2.30
C ILE A 246 -5.89 -16.79 -3.67
N VAL A 247 -7.19 -16.87 -3.95
CA VAL A 247 -7.76 -16.39 -5.22
C VAL A 247 -7.54 -14.89 -5.38
N LYS A 248 -7.74 -14.10 -4.32
CA LYS A 248 -7.47 -12.64 -4.31
C LYS A 248 -6.01 -12.32 -4.63
N ALA A 249 -5.06 -13.03 -4.03
CA ALA A 249 -3.64 -12.83 -4.32
C ALA A 249 -3.28 -13.22 -5.77
N LEU A 250 -3.82 -14.33 -6.27
CA LEU A 250 -3.59 -14.78 -7.65
C LEU A 250 -4.22 -13.83 -8.69
N ASP A 251 -5.39 -13.27 -8.41
CA ASP A 251 -6.00 -12.21 -9.24
C ASP A 251 -5.09 -10.99 -9.33
N LEU A 252 -4.55 -10.52 -8.20
CA LEU A 252 -3.63 -9.38 -8.17
C LEU A 252 -2.34 -9.64 -8.96
N TYR A 253 -1.73 -10.82 -8.81
CA TYR A 253 -0.58 -11.21 -9.63
C TYR A 253 -0.93 -11.24 -11.12
N GLY A 254 -2.08 -11.79 -11.48
CA GLY A 254 -2.56 -11.82 -12.86
C GLY A 254 -2.80 -10.43 -13.44
N ARG A 255 -3.31 -9.49 -12.65
CA ARG A 255 -3.52 -8.09 -13.05
C ARG A 255 -2.20 -7.34 -13.21
N LEU A 256 -1.24 -7.53 -12.29
CA LEU A 256 0.12 -6.98 -12.38
C LEU A 256 0.86 -7.47 -13.64
N LEU A 257 0.87 -8.79 -13.86
CA LEU A 257 1.52 -9.39 -15.03
C LEU A 257 0.88 -8.92 -16.33
N ARG A 258 -0.45 -8.85 -16.40
CA ARG A 258 -1.16 -8.36 -17.58
C ARG A 258 -0.85 -6.88 -17.85
N PHE A 259 -0.76 -6.07 -16.79
CA PHE A 259 -0.45 -4.65 -16.91
C PHE A 259 0.94 -4.42 -17.51
N HIS A 260 1.95 -5.16 -17.06
CA HIS A 260 3.34 -5.01 -17.48
C HIS A 260 3.79 -5.91 -18.63
N GLU A 261 2.87 -6.68 -19.25
CA GLU A 261 3.21 -7.65 -20.31
C GLU A 261 3.93 -7.00 -21.50
N ARG A 262 3.60 -5.73 -21.78
CA ARG A 262 4.07 -4.98 -22.95
C ARG A 262 5.04 -3.86 -22.62
N ASP A 263 5.55 -3.83 -21.38
CA ASP A 263 6.51 -2.82 -20.97
C ASP A 263 7.82 -2.97 -21.73
N VAL A 264 8.38 -1.85 -22.16
CA VAL A 264 9.72 -1.80 -22.80
C VAL A 264 10.79 -2.33 -21.84
N HIS A 265 10.65 -1.98 -20.55
CA HIS A 265 11.52 -2.47 -19.47
C HIS A 265 10.71 -3.35 -18.54
N ARG A 266 11.00 -4.66 -18.55
CA ARG A 266 10.17 -5.67 -17.87
C ARG A 266 10.46 -5.84 -16.37
N PHE A 267 11.05 -4.86 -15.68
CA PHE A 267 11.41 -4.99 -14.25
C PHE A 267 10.20 -5.33 -13.38
N ALA A 268 9.11 -4.58 -13.51
CA ALA A 268 7.87 -4.83 -12.77
C ALA A 268 7.23 -6.18 -13.12
N PHE A 269 7.25 -6.57 -14.41
CA PHE A 269 6.75 -7.87 -14.86
C PHE A 269 7.54 -9.03 -14.25
N VAL A 270 8.87 -9.00 -14.37
CA VAL A 270 9.77 -10.07 -13.91
C VAL A 270 9.67 -10.24 -12.40
N ASP A 271 9.63 -9.13 -11.66
CA ASP A 271 9.49 -9.17 -10.21
C ASP A 271 8.11 -9.70 -9.76
N ALA A 272 7.03 -9.28 -10.43
CA ALA A 272 5.70 -9.84 -10.18
C ALA A 272 5.59 -11.33 -10.49
N ASP A 273 6.27 -11.81 -11.54
CA ASP A 273 6.24 -13.21 -11.92
C ASP A 273 7.01 -14.09 -10.93
N LEU A 274 8.19 -13.62 -10.49
CA LEU A 274 8.95 -14.29 -9.43
C LEU A 274 8.17 -14.33 -8.12
N ALA A 275 7.55 -13.20 -7.73
CA ALA A 275 6.73 -13.12 -6.54
C ALA A 275 5.52 -14.07 -6.62
N ARG A 276 4.86 -14.16 -7.79
CA ARG A 276 3.80 -15.14 -8.07
C ARG A 276 4.30 -16.56 -7.86
N LEU A 277 5.44 -16.94 -8.47
CA LEU A 277 6.00 -18.30 -8.36
C LEU A 277 6.32 -18.67 -6.91
N ASN A 278 6.97 -17.75 -6.17
CA ASN A 278 7.27 -17.93 -4.75
C ASN A 278 5.98 -18.12 -3.93
N TYR A 279 4.97 -17.29 -4.18
CA TYR A 279 3.68 -17.38 -3.49
C TYR A 279 2.97 -18.70 -3.81
N ALA A 280 2.88 -19.04 -5.10
CA ALA A 280 2.27 -20.28 -5.59
C ALA A 280 2.92 -21.51 -4.94
N PHE A 281 4.24 -21.56 -4.87
CA PHE A 281 4.96 -22.65 -4.22
C PHE A 281 4.63 -22.79 -2.72
N ASN A 282 4.49 -21.66 -2.03
CA ASN A 282 4.18 -21.65 -0.59
C ASN A 282 2.76 -22.15 -0.29
N VAL A 283 1.79 -21.87 -1.14
CA VAL A 283 0.36 -22.19 -0.87
C VAL A 283 -0.19 -23.37 -1.66
N ALA A 284 0.48 -23.80 -2.72
CA ALA A 284 0.04 -24.95 -3.51
C ALA A 284 0.24 -26.29 -2.76
N VAL A 285 -0.60 -27.26 -3.10
CA VAL A 285 -0.59 -28.62 -2.55
C VAL A 285 -0.39 -29.65 -3.67
N GLY A 286 0.39 -30.70 -3.41
CA GLY A 286 0.65 -31.79 -4.36
C GLY A 286 2.08 -32.33 -4.25
N ASP A 287 2.25 -33.62 -4.54
CA ASP A 287 3.52 -34.33 -4.42
C ASP A 287 4.57 -33.89 -5.46
N ASP A 288 4.13 -33.32 -6.59
CA ASP A 288 4.97 -32.83 -7.67
C ASP A 288 5.40 -31.37 -7.51
N LYS A 289 4.98 -30.71 -6.43
CA LYS A 289 5.15 -29.26 -6.22
C LYS A 289 6.60 -28.80 -6.31
N ASP A 290 7.52 -29.48 -5.62
CA ASP A 290 8.93 -29.12 -5.60
C ASP A 290 9.53 -29.20 -7.01
N ALA A 291 9.31 -30.32 -7.71
CA ALA A 291 9.79 -30.52 -9.08
C ALA A 291 9.20 -29.50 -10.06
N ARG A 292 7.91 -29.16 -9.93
CA ARG A 292 7.27 -28.14 -10.79
C ARG A 292 7.80 -26.75 -10.52
N TYR A 293 8.08 -26.41 -9.27
CA TYR A 293 8.64 -25.13 -8.88
C TYR A 293 10.10 -24.98 -9.36
N GLU A 294 10.93 -26.01 -9.19
CA GLU A 294 12.28 -26.04 -9.76
C GLU A 294 12.27 -25.83 -11.28
N ALA A 295 11.38 -26.54 -11.98
CA ALA A 295 11.22 -26.36 -13.43
C ALA A 295 10.72 -24.95 -13.79
N ALA A 296 9.86 -24.34 -12.96
CA ALA A 296 9.38 -22.97 -13.16
C ALA A 296 10.50 -21.94 -12.99
N LEU A 297 11.33 -22.08 -11.96
CA LEU A 297 12.49 -21.21 -11.74
C LEU A 297 13.53 -21.37 -12.86
N ALA A 298 13.78 -22.59 -13.34
CA ALA A 298 14.66 -22.82 -14.48
C ALA A 298 14.18 -22.06 -15.73
N ARG A 299 12.88 -22.19 -16.09
CA ARG A 299 12.28 -21.43 -17.19
C ARG A 299 12.36 -19.92 -16.98
N PHE A 300 12.15 -19.44 -15.75
CA PHE A 300 12.21 -18.03 -15.41
C PHE A 300 13.61 -17.43 -15.62
N ILE A 301 14.67 -18.18 -15.31
CA ILE A 301 16.06 -17.74 -15.48
C ILE A 301 16.46 -17.70 -16.97
N GLU A 302 15.88 -18.58 -17.79
CA GLU A 302 16.21 -18.71 -19.22
C GLU A 302 15.43 -17.73 -20.14
N ALA A 303 14.39 -17.07 -19.63
CA ALA A 303 13.48 -16.18 -20.36
C ALA A 303 13.98 -14.73 -20.51
#